data_AF-A0A9D6PTP1-F1
#
_entry.id   AF-A0A9D6PTP1-F1
#
_cell.length_a   1.000
_cell.length_b   1.000
_cell.length_c   1.000
_cell.angle_alpha   90.00
_cell.angle_beta   90.00
_cell.angle_gamma   90.00
#
_symmetry.space_group_name_H-M   'P 1'
#
loop_
_entity.id
_entity.type
_entity.pdbx_description
1 polymer ?
#
loop_
_entity_poly.entity_id
_entity_poly.type
_entity_poly.pdbx_seq_one_letter_code
_entity_poly.pdbx_strand_id
1 'polypeptide(L)'
;KLVSDAARAVGRAAQNEVPGTLIGKLPMEFKQLGFDTHSKFDQIVMDANDLGDGRQILIQLSALMRNCVICHATYRIDATQE
;
A
#
# COMPACT_ATOMS: atom_id res chain seq x y z
N LYS A 1 -1.27 15.60 10.95
CA LYS A 1 -2.28 15.76 9.88
C LYS A 1 -1.75 15.33 8.51
N LEU A 2 -0.67 15.93 7.98
CA LEU A 2 -0.10 15.61 6.65
C LEU A 2 0.11 14.10 6.38
N VAL A 3 0.66 13.36 7.35
CA VAL A 3 0.88 11.91 7.21
C VAL A 3 -0.44 11.14 7.08
N SER A 4 -1.45 11.46 7.90
CA SER A 4 -2.76 10.81 7.89
C SER A 4 -3.49 11.06 6.56
N ASP A 5 -3.44 12.29 6.05
CA ASP A 5 -4.06 12.65 4.77
C ASP A 5 -3.38 11.92 3.60
N ALA A 6 -2.04 11.88 3.59
CA ALA A 6 -1.28 11.16 2.57
C ALA A 6 -1.51 9.64 2.61
N ALA A 7 -1.48 9.02 3.81
CA ALA A 7 -1.70 7.59 3.96
C ALA A 7 -3.13 7.17 3.59
N ARG A 8 -4.14 8.01 3.88
CA ARG A 8 -5.54 7.74 3.56
C ARG A 8 -5.79 7.60 2.05
N ALA A 9 -5.09 8.39 1.23
CA ALA A 9 -5.22 8.34 -0.23
C ALA A 9 -4.86 6.97 -0.81
N VAL A 10 -4.02 6.19 -0.12
CA VAL A 10 -3.55 4.87 -0.55
C VAL A 10 -4.02 3.75 0.38
N GLY A 11 -4.98 4.02 1.27
CA GLY A 11 -5.60 3.03 2.14
C GLY A 11 -6.52 2.06 1.38
N ARG A 12 -7.25 1.20 2.11
CA ARG A 12 -8.14 0.19 1.46
C ARG A 12 -9.23 0.80 0.60
N ALA A 13 -9.64 2.04 0.89
CA ALA A 13 -10.64 2.74 0.09
C ALA A 13 -10.19 2.94 -1.38
N ALA A 14 -8.88 3.07 -1.63
CA ALA A 14 -8.34 3.20 -2.99
C ALA A 14 -8.61 1.96 -3.86
N GLN A 15 -8.83 0.80 -3.25
CA GLN A 15 -9.12 -0.44 -3.98
C GLN A 15 -10.47 -0.41 -4.72
N ASN A 16 -11.39 0.46 -4.30
CA ASN A 16 -12.70 0.62 -4.95
C ASN A 16 -12.58 1.17 -6.37
N GLU A 17 -11.46 1.80 -6.71
CA GLU A 17 -11.19 2.32 -8.06
C GLU A 17 -10.71 1.22 -9.03
N VAL A 18 -10.42 0.01 -8.52
CA VAL A 18 -9.93 -1.10 -9.35
C VAL A 18 -11.11 -1.95 -9.83
N PRO A 19 -11.31 -2.10 -11.16
CA PRO A 19 -12.38 -2.94 -11.69
C PRO A 19 -12.25 -4.40 -11.22
N GLY A 20 -13.35 -5.00 -10.77
CA GLY A 20 -13.36 -6.40 -10.33
C GLY A 20 -12.93 -7.39 -11.42
N THR A 21 -13.18 -7.06 -12.69
CA THR A 21 -12.72 -7.84 -13.85
C THR A 21 -11.19 -7.87 -13.97
N LEU A 22 -10.50 -6.81 -13.54
CA LEU A 22 -9.05 -6.77 -13.46
C LEU A 22 -8.57 -7.59 -12.24
N ILE A 23 -9.17 -7.38 -11.06
CA ILE A 23 -8.83 -8.14 -9.85
C ILE A 23 -8.91 -9.67 -10.09
N GLY A 24 -9.92 -10.11 -10.84
CA GLY A 24 -10.09 -11.52 -11.19
C GLY A 24 -8.92 -12.12 -12.00
N LYS A 25 -8.14 -11.30 -12.70
CA LYS A 25 -6.99 -11.73 -13.51
C LYS A 25 -5.65 -11.65 -12.79
N LEU A 26 -5.59 -11.00 -11.62
CA LEU A 26 -4.34 -10.80 -10.89
C LEU A 26 -3.90 -12.09 -10.17
N PRO A 27 -2.59 -12.39 -10.12
CA PRO A 27 -2.03 -13.48 -9.32
C PRO A 27 -2.46 -13.40 -7.85
N MET A 28 -2.52 -14.54 -7.16
CA MET A 28 -2.96 -14.56 -5.76
C MET A 28 -2.01 -13.77 -4.87
N GLU A 29 -0.71 -13.95 -5.05
CA GLU A 29 0.35 -13.30 -4.30
C GLU A 29 0.36 -11.78 -4.55
N PHE A 30 0.05 -11.36 -5.78
CA PHE A 30 -0.16 -9.94 -6.11
C PHE A 30 -1.29 -9.34 -5.27
N LYS A 31 -2.43 -10.02 -5.20
CA LYS A 31 -3.59 -9.57 -4.40
C LYS A 31 -3.25 -9.51 -2.92
N GLN A 32 -2.56 -10.52 -2.39
CA GLN A 32 -2.12 -10.55 -1.00
C GLN A 32 -1.21 -9.36 -0.67
N LEU A 33 -0.21 -9.08 -1.50
CA LEU A 33 0.67 -7.92 -1.33
C LEU A 33 -0.09 -6.60 -1.42
N GLY A 34 -1.03 -6.48 -2.35
CA GLY A 34 -1.90 -5.30 -2.48
C GLY A 34 -2.73 -5.08 -1.21
N PHE A 35 -3.49 -6.09 -0.76
CA PHE A 35 -4.34 -5.98 0.44
C PHE A 35 -3.55 -5.67 1.71
N ASP A 36 -2.38 -6.30 1.89
CA ASP A 36 -1.50 -6.04 3.03
C ASP A 36 -0.97 -4.59 3.00
N THR A 37 -0.56 -4.11 1.82
CA THR A 37 -0.06 -2.73 1.64
C THR A 37 -1.13 -1.71 1.99
N HIS A 38 -2.34 -1.83 1.42
CA HIS A 38 -3.45 -0.92 1.71
C HIS A 38 -3.86 -0.96 3.19
N SER A 39 -3.88 -2.14 3.82
CA SER A 39 -4.21 -2.28 5.24
C SER A 39 -3.16 -1.65 6.17
N LYS A 40 -1.87 -1.73 5.82
CA LYS A 40 -0.80 -1.06 6.57
C LYS A 40 -0.89 0.46 6.48
N PHE A 41 -1.33 1.01 5.35
CA PHE A 41 -1.60 2.45 5.26
C PHE A 41 -2.79 2.87 6.11
N ASP A 42 -3.88 2.08 6.16
CA ASP A 42 -4.99 2.32 7.09
C ASP A 42 -4.50 2.31 8.55
N GLN A 43 -3.57 1.42 8.92
CA GLN A 43 -2.97 1.39 10.25
C GLN A 43 -2.18 2.68 10.56
N ILE A 44 -1.38 3.17 9.61
CA ILE A 44 -0.69 4.46 9.75
C ILE A 44 -1.68 5.61 9.97
N VAL A 45 -2.82 5.62 9.27
CA VAL A 45 -3.86 6.64 9.46
C VAL A 45 -4.38 6.61 10.89
N MET A 46 -4.70 5.43 11.44
CA MET A 46 -5.18 5.27 12.82
C MET A 46 -4.14 5.77 13.82
N ASP A 47 -2.90 5.27 13.73
CA ASP A 47 -1.86 5.57 14.71
C ASP A 47 -1.37 7.03 14.64
N ALA A 48 -1.40 7.63 13.45
CA ALA A 48 -1.06 9.04 13.26
C ALA A 48 -2.14 10.00 13.80
N ASN A 49 -3.40 9.55 13.91
CA ASN A 49 -4.49 10.35 14.48
C ASN A 49 -4.57 10.21 16.01
N ASP A 50 -4.25 9.02 16.55
CA ASP A 50 -4.39 8.75 17.98
C ASP A 50 -3.25 9.34 18.81
N LEU A 51 -2.00 8.93 18.56
CA LEU A 51 -0.85 9.26 19.42
C LEU A 51 0.20 10.12 18.71
N GLY A 52 0.25 10.07 17.37
CA GLY A 52 1.15 10.90 16.57
C GLY A 52 2.64 10.65 16.83
N ASP A 53 3.01 9.49 17.39
CA ASP A 53 4.43 9.14 17.58
C ASP A 53 5.09 8.93 16.22
N GLY A 54 5.84 9.95 15.78
CA GLY A 54 6.56 9.93 14.51
C GLY A 54 7.55 8.76 14.39
N ARG A 55 8.13 8.27 15.49
CA ARG A 55 9.02 7.11 15.44
C ARG A 55 8.26 5.83 15.09
N GLN A 56 7.12 5.62 15.72
CA GLN A 56 6.27 4.47 15.44
C GLN A 56 5.76 4.47 13.99
N ILE A 57 5.35 5.64 13.51
CA ILE A 57 4.94 5.83 12.10
C ILE A 57 6.09 5.47 11.14
N LEU A 58 7.32 5.90 11.43
CA LEU A 58 8.49 5.57 10.60
C LEU A 58 8.83 4.08 10.61
N ILE A 59 8.63 3.40 11.73
CA ILE A 59 8.79 1.93 11.83
C ILE A 59 7.76 1.23 10.93
N GLN A 60 6.50 1.66 10.99
CA GLN A 60 5.42 1.10 10.15
C GLN A 60 5.66 1.36 8.66
N LEU A 61 6.09 2.57 8.31
CA LEU A 61 6.45 2.92 6.94
C LEU A 61 7.62 2.07 6.44
N SER A 62 8.68 1.92 7.25
CA SER A 62 9.81 1.06 6.89
C SER A 62 9.38 -0.40 6.71
N ALA A 63 8.42 -0.86 7.51
CA ALA A 63 7.87 -2.21 7.39
C ALA A 63 7.06 -2.42 6.11
N LEU A 64 6.21 -1.47 5.74
CA LEU A 64 5.38 -1.57 4.52
C LEU A 64 6.18 -1.37 3.23
N MET A 65 7.27 -0.61 3.26
CA MET A 65 8.14 -0.41 2.08
C MET A 65 8.74 -1.71 1.53
N ARG A 66 8.84 -2.77 2.34
CA ARG A 66 9.24 -4.09 1.84
C ARG A 66 8.27 -4.63 0.79
N ASN A 67 6.98 -4.33 0.91
CA ASN A 67 5.98 -4.72 -0.09
C ASN A 67 6.22 -3.99 -1.42
N CYS A 68 6.64 -2.72 -1.38
CA CYS A 68 6.98 -1.97 -2.58
C CYS A 68 8.14 -2.64 -3.33
N VAL A 69 9.20 -3.03 -2.61
CA VAL A 69 10.36 -3.70 -3.18
C VAL A 69 9.97 -5.04 -3.81
N ILE A 70 9.22 -5.87 -3.08
CA ILE A 70 8.79 -7.18 -3.58
C ILE A 70 7.86 -7.02 -4.79
N CYS A 71 6.84 -6.17 -4.68
CA CYS A 71 5.87 -5.99 -5.76
C CYS A 71 6.53 -5.49 -7.04
N HIS A 72 7.42 -4.49 -6.94
CA HIS A 72 8.12 -3.97 -8.11
C HIS A 72 9.16 -4.95 -8.67
N ALA A 73 9.80 -5.76 -7.83
CA ALA A 73 10.73 -6.78 -8.33
C ALA A 73 10.01 -7.92 -9.08
N THR A 74 8.79 -8.26 -8.67
CA THR A 74 8.05 -9.42 -9.20
C THR A 74 7.06 -9.05 -10.31
N TYR A 75 6.42 -7.89 -10.22
CA TYR A 75 5.24 -7.55 -11.03
C TYR A 75 5.36 -6.24 -11.81
N ARG A 76 6.48 -5.51 -11.71
CA ARG A 76 6.67 -4.30 -12.52
C ARG A 76 6.67 -4.69 -14.00
N ILE A 77 5.82 -4.00 -14.76
CA ILE A 77 5.81 -4.09 -16.21
C ILE A 77 6.71 -2.98 -16.72
N ASP A 78 7.84 -3.35 -17.32
CA ASP A 78 8.74 -2.41 -17.94
C ASP A 78 8.29 -2.12 -19.38
N ALA A 79 8.37 -0.84 -19.79
CA ALA A 79 8.20 -0.51 -21.19
C ALA A 79 9.33 -1.16 -21.99
N THR A 80 8.99 -1.78 -23.13
CA THR A 80 9.99 -2.25 -24.07
C THR A 80 10.78 -1.03 -24.57
N GLN A 81 12.09 -1.02 -24.37
CA GLN A 81 12.97 -0.06 -25.01
C GLN A 81 12.93 -0.37 -26.52
N GLU A 82 12.48 0.57 -27.34
CA GLU A 82 12.54 0.50 -28.81
C GLU A 82 13.97 0.77 -29.32
#